data_AF-A0A924EYN1-F1
#
_entry.id   AF-A0A924EYN1-F1
#
_cell.length_a   1.000
_cell.length_b   1.000
_cell.length_c   1.000
_cell.angle_alpha   90.00
_cell.angle_beta   90.00
_cell.angle_gamma   90.00
#
_symmetry.space_group_name_H-M   'P 1'
#
loop_
_entity.id
_entity.type
_entity.pdbx_description
1 polymer ?
#
loop_
_entity_poly.entity_id
_entity_poly.type
_entity_poly.pdbx_seq_one_letter_code
_entity_poly.pdbx_strand_id
1 'polypeptide(L)'
;MDLDDQVIPLPDRQAPFAPAEAAARPAGRLATVRQGRARTRAIRQVVVVEVAGRLGDVVEDLDLAIQLALADGPRGVVCDLSAVTPGADPDAVGALAKAGRHARDWSGIPVAVACSDPEVCEALEADPVGAHLIVTTSLFTAVCAVLAVPSVAVESLSLAPHPTAPRASREFVTRTLLDWRLGRVIPFATLVVSELVASSSVTTGTQIEVSVAWNLGALRLSVRDHGPGLLSRPSPALSLHGRRRAVVSGLSRAFGVLPADDGGTVVWAVLEAPRPLPSVRRIRSGRAPERQDSPVFTDGHGLAERPFCAGSARVPKADPVPSLQGGDHTFVL
;
A
#
# COMPACT_ATOMS: atom_id res chain seq x y z
N MET A 1 -40.36 33.95 32.35
CA MET A 1 -40.73 33.18 31.14
C MET A 1 -41.22 34.19 30.14
N ASP A 2 -40.38 34.57 29.18
CA ASP A 2 -40.61 34.14 27.80
C ASP A 2 -39.32 34.43 27.01
N LEU A 3 -38.80 33.32 26.51
CA LEU A 3 -37.69 33.19 25.59
C LEU A 3 -38.36 33.20 24.22
N ASP A 4 -37.98 34.08 23.29
CA ASP A 4 -37.95 33.68 21.88
C ASP A 4 -37.27 34.70 20.96
N ASP A 5 -36.68 34.11 19.93
CA ASP A 5 -36.21 34.65 18.65
C ASP A 5 -34.88 35.41 18.59
N GLN A 6 -33.80 34.63 18.71
CA GLN A 6 -32.63 34.83 17.86
C GLN A 6 -32.43 33.63 16.93
N VAL A 7 -32.92 33.77 15.70
CA VAL A 7 -32.57 32.92 14.56
C VAL A 7 -31.11 33.18 14.19
N ILE A 8 -30.23 32.21 14.43
CA ILE A 8 -28.84 32.23 13.98
C ILE A 8 -28.82 31.75 12.51
N PRO A 9 -28.33 32.54 11.55
CA PRO A 9 -28.19 32.07 10.18
C PRO A 9 -27.02 31.09 10.05
N LEU A 10 -27.28 29.92 9.46
CA LEU A 10 -26.26 28.96 9.04
C LEU A 10 -25.35 29.62 7.97
N PRO A 11 -24.01 29.57 8.09
CA PRO A 11 -23.15 30.01 7.00
C PRO A 11 -23.12 28.93 5.92
N ASP A 12 -23.90 29.17 4.87
CA ASP A 12 -23.82 28.48 3.59
C ASP A 12 -22.56 28.98 2.84
N ARG A 13 -21.46 28.25 2.94
CA ARG A 13 -20.28 28.43 2.08
C ARG A 13 -19.69 27.08 1.71
N GLN A 14 -20.10 26.58 0.55
CA GLN A 14 -19.25 25.75 -0.30
C GLN A 14 -17.95 26.51 -0.59
N ALA A 15 -16.89 26.17 0.15
CA ALA A 15 -15.54 26.57 -0.21
C ALA A 15 -15.04 25.61 -1.31
N PRO A 16 -14.56 26.10 -2.46
CA PRO A 16 -13.96 25.24 -3.46
C PRO A 16 -12.71 24.57 -2.89
N PHE A 17 -12.64 23.25 -3.03
CA PHE A 17 -11.45 22.45 -2.73
C PHE A 17 -10.29 22.97 -3.59
N ALA A 18 -9.38 23.72 -2.97
CA ALA A 18 -8.13 24.08 -3.59
C ALA A 18 -7.27 22.81 -3.71
N PRO A 19 -6.68 22.52 -4.89
CA PRO A 19 -5.79 21.39 -5.01
C PRO A 19 -4.60 21.61 -4.08
N ALA A 20 -4.38 20.68 -3.14
CA ALA A 20 -3.19 20.66 -2.33
C ALA A 20 -1.97 20.65 -3.27
N GLU A 21 -1.21 21.74 -3.24
CA GLU A 21 0.06 21.87 -3.91
C GLU A 21 0.98 20.78 -3.34
N ALA A 22 1.64 20.02 -4.23
CA ALA A 22 2.57 18.98 -3.84
C ALA A 22 3.71 19.63 -3.03
N ALA A 23 3.60 19.58 -1.72
CA ALA A 23 4.60 20.12 -0.83
C ALA A 23 5.90 19.35 -1.04
N ALA A 24 6.88 20.01 -1.66
CA ALA A 24 8.23 19.50 -1.73
C ALA A 24 8.71 19.23 -0.30
N ARG A 25 9.19 18.00 -0.06
CA ARG A 25 9.76 17.57 1.22
C ARG A 25 10.72 18.66 1.74
N PRO A 26 10.59 19.12 2.99
CA PRO A 26 11.73 19.74 3.63
C PRO A 26 12.81 18.66 3.72
N ALA A 27 13.96 18.91 3.08
CA ALA A 27 15.14 18.10 3.27
C ALA A 27 15.59 18.29 4.73
N GLY A 28 15.01 17.47 5.62
CA GLY A 28 15.39 17.43 7.03
C GLY A 28 16.89 17.23 7.11
N ARG A 29 17.56 18.19 7.73
CA ARG A 29 18.97 18.10 8.07
C ARG A 29 19.09 16.95 9.07
N LEU A 30 19.36 15.73 8.57
CA LEU A 30 19.56 14.53 9.37
C LEU A 30 20.75 14.76 10.30
N ALA A 31 20.45 15.12 11.54
CA ALA A 31 21.40 15.20 12.63
C ALA A 31 21.90 13.79 12.96
N THR A 32 23.13 13.69 13.46
CA THR A 32 23.65 12.44 13.99
C THR A 32 22.87 12.07 15.25
N VAL A 33 22.03 11.04 15.16
CA VAL A 33 21.28 10.53 16.31
C VAL A 33 21.99 9.29 16.84
N ARG A 34 22.16 9.22 18.17
CA ARG A 34 22.73 8.06 18.86
C ARG A 34 21.59 7.23 19.43
N GLN A 35 21.47 5.98 19.01
CA GLN A 35 20.47 5.03 19.49
C GLN A 35 21.21 3.84 20.10
N GLY A 36 21.30 3.82 21.43
CA GLY A 36 22.10 2.80 22.13
C GLY A 36 23.57 2.79 21.67
N ARG A 37 24.03 1.63 21.22
CA ARG A 37 25.38 1.40 20.66
C ARG A 37 25.48 1.68 19.16
N ALA A 38 24.37 1.99 18.48
CA ALA A 38 24.34 2.37 17.08
C ALA A 38 24.40 3.90 16.88
N ARG A 39 25.10 4.33 15.84
CA ARG A 39 25.16 5.73 15.40
C ARG A 39 24.62 5.84 13.99
N THR A 40 23.77 6.84 13.76
CA THR A 40 23.16 7.04 12.45
C THR A 40 23.65 8.33 11.80
N ARG A 41 24.02 8.27 10.52
CA ARG A 41 24.37 9.45 9.71
C ARG A 41 23.79 9.34 8.30
N ALA A 42 23.63 10.46 7.61
CA ALA A 42 23.10 10.48 6.24
C ALA A 42 24.18 10.82 5.20
N ILE A 43 24.24 10.06 4.12
CA ILE A 43 25.09 10.31 2.94
C ILE A 43 24.21 10.28 1.70
N ARG A 44 24.03 11.42 1.01
CA ARG A 44 23.21 11.50 -0.23
C ARG A 44 21.82 10.83 -0.10
N GLN A 45 21.11 11.08 1.01
CA GLN A 45 19.80 10.47 1.36
C GLN A 45 19.81 8.97 1.66
N VAL A 46 20.99 8.34 1.72
CA VAL A 46 21.22 7.00 2.27
C VAL A 46 21.50 7.15 3.77
N VAL A 47 20.84 6.34 4.59
CA VAL A 47 21.07 6.32 6.03
C VAL A 47 22.12 5.25 6.33
N VAL A 48 23.23 5.64 6.96
CA VAL A 48 24.29 4.73 7.39
C VAL A 48 24.14 4.53 8.90
N VAL A 49 24.00 3.28 9.31
CA VAL A 49 23.95 2.83 10.70
C VAL A 49 25.29 2.18 11.03
N GLU A 50 26.07 2.83 11.88
CA GLU A 50 27.39 2.37 12.33
C GLU A 50 27.27 1.70 13.69
N VAL A 51 27.88 0.52 13.82
CA VAL A 51 28.00 -0.21 15.09
C VAL A 51 29.45 -0.63 15.32
N ALA A 52 29.82 -0.78 16.59
CA ALA A 52 31.17 -1.18 17.00
C ALA A 52 31.13 -2.18 18.16
N GLY A 53 32.12 -3.06 18.22
CA GLY A 53 32.22 -4.11 19.26
C GLY A 53 31.78 -5.48 18.74
N ARG A 54 31.26 -6.36 19.61
CA ARG A 54 30.82 -7.70 19.20
C ARG A 54 29.43 -7.64 18.56
N LEU A 55 29.23 -8.36 17.45
CA LEU A 55 27.95 -8.35 16.72
C LEU A 55 26.78 -8.76 17.63
N GLY A 56 26.95 -9.79 18.45
CA GLY A 56 25.92 -10.27 19.38
C GLY A 56 25.45 -9.21 20.38
N ASP A 57 26.31 -8.26 20.76
CA ASP A 57 25.95 -7.22 21.72
C ASP A 57 25.24 -6.01 21.09
N VAL A 58 25.25 -5.90 19.75
CA VAL A 58 24.75 -4.72 19.02
C VAL A 58 23.67 -5.06 18.01
N VAL A 59 23.38 -6.33 17.75
CA VAL A 59 22.44 -6.74 16.70
C VAL A 59 21.00 -6.27 16.94
N GLU A 60 20.55 -6.22 18.19
CA GLU A 60 19.23 -5.68 18.54
C GLU A 60 19.16 -4.17 18.34
N ASP A 61 20.19 -3.43 18.80
CA ASP A 61 20.32 -1.98 18.57
C ASP A 61 20.38 -1.66 17.07
N LEU A 62 21.07 -2.51 16.29
CA LEU A 62 21.19 -2.39 14.84
C LEU A 62 19.85 -2.59 14.15
N ASP A 63 19.10 -3.66 14.48
CA ASP A 63 17.76 -3.89 13.91
C ASP A 63 16.80 -2.76 14.25
N LEU A 64 16.82 -2.26 15.49
CA LEU A 64 16.03 -1.10 15.90
C LEU A 64 16.41 0.16 15.11
N ALA A 65 17.70 0.44 14.94
CA ALA A 65 18.18 1.58 14.16
C ALA A 65 17.82 1.48 12.67
N ILE A 66 17.83 0.27 12.10
CA ILE A 66 17.32 0.01 10.74
C ILE A 66 15.83 0.34 10.68
N GLN A 67 15.03 -0.16 11.62
CA GLN A 67 13.58 0.09 11.64
C GLN A 67 13.26 1.59 11.76
N LEU A 68 13.96 2.31 12.64
CA LEU A 68 13.82 3.76 12.80
C LEU A 68 14.20 4.51 11.52
N ALA A 69 15.31 4.13 10.86
CA ALA A 69 15.69 4.70 9.58
C ALA A 69 14.64 4.43 8.48
N LEU A 70 14.07 3.23 8.43
CA LEU A 70 13.06 2.85 7.43
C LEU A 70 11.74 3.61 7.59
N ALA A 71 11.42 4.09 8.80
CA ALA A 71 10.21 4.86 9.06
C ALA A 71 10.17 6.21 8.32
N ASP A 72 11.35 6.78 8.00
CA ASP A 72 11.47 8.06 7.29
C ASP A 72 11.49 7.92 5.75
N GLY A 73 11.48 6.68 5.25
CA GLY A 73 11.52 6.40 3.82
C GLY A 73 12.77 6.93 3.10
N PRO A 74 14.00 6.59 3.54
CA PRO A 74 15.24 7.02 2.91
C PRO A 74 15.46 6.35 1.55
N ARG A 75 16.50 6.76 0.81
CA ARG A 75 16.87 6.08 -0.45
C ARG A 75 17.37 4.66 -0.25
N GLY A 76 17.84 4.35 0.96
CA GLY A 76 18.27 3.03 1.40
C GLY A 76 18.94 3.14 2.77
N VAL A 77 19.19 1.98 3.39
CA VAL A 77 19.88 1.86 4.67
C VAL A 77 21.14 1.03 4.48
N VAL A 78 22.26 1.48 5.03
CA VAL A 78 23.53 0.74 5.02
C VAL A 78 23.98 0.49 6.44
N CYS A 79 24.20 -0.77 6.80
CA CYS A 79 24.75 -1.17 8.08
C CYS A 79 26.27 -1.27 7.93
N ASP A 80 27.02 -0.40 8.61
CA ASP A 80 28.48 -0.42 8.62
C ASP A 80 29.00 -1.25 9.79
N LEU A 81 29.53 -2.43 9.47
CA LEU A 81 30.12 -3.36 10.43
C LEU A 81 31.66 -3.25 10.49
N SER A 82 32.26 -2.23 9.87
CA SER A 82 33.73 -2.09 9.80
C SER A 82 34.41 -2.00 11.17
N ALA A 83 33.69 -1.58 12.21
CA ALA A 83 34.17 -1.50 13.59
C ALA A 83 33.70 -2.67 14.48
N VAL A 84 33.08 -3.69 13.91
CA VAL A 84 32.69 -4.92 14.60
C VAL A 84 33.90 -5.85 14.70
N THR A 85 34.09 -6.46 15.87
CA THR A 85 35.19 -7.41 16.08
C THR A 85 34.96 -8.70 15.30
N PRO A 86 35.98 -9.27 14.63
CA PRO A 86 35.86 -10.55 13.93
C PRO A 86 35.43 -11.71 14.84
N GLY A 87 34.91 -12.79 14.22
CA GLY A 87 34.45 -13.98 14.94
C GLY A 87 33.05 -13.80 15.51
N ALA A 88 32.12 -13.36 14.65
CA ALA A 88 30.72 -13.20 15.04
C ALA A 88 30.08 -14.56 15.34
N ASP A 89 29.29 -14.61 16.41
CA ASP A 89 28.47 -15.76 16.78
C ASP A 89 27.42 -16.04 15.66
N PRO A 90 27.28 -17.29 15.17
CA PRO A 90 26.24 -17.66 14.21
C PRO A 90 24.83 -17.18 14.59
N ASP A 91 24.48 -17.16 15.88
CA ASP A 91 23.18 -16.66 16.33
C ASP A 91 23.01 -15.16 16.07
N ALA A 92 24.10 -14.39 16.24
CA ALA A 92 24.12 -12.96 15.97
C ALA A 92 24.06 -12.67 14.46
N VAL A 93 24.73 -13.48 13.64
CA VAL A 93 24.63 -13.37 12.17
C VAL A 93 23.22 -13.71 11.69
N GLY A 94 22.60 -14.76 12.24
CA GLY A 94 21.20 -15.10 11.97
C GLY A 94 20.22 -14.02 12.43
N ALA A 95 20.50 -13.34 13.55
CA ALA A 95 19.71 -12.18 13.98
C ALA A 95 19.86 -10.99 13.01
N LEU A 96 21.06 -10.72 12.50
CA LEU A 96 21.28 -9.70 11.47
C LEU A 96 20.60 -10.06 10.15
N ALA A 97 20.65 -11.32 9.73
CA ALA A 97 20.00 -11.80 8.50
C ALA A 97 18.50 -11.50 8.47
N LYS A 98 17.84 -11.52 9.64
CA LYS A 98 16.41 -11.15 9.76
C LYS A 98 16.13 -9.73 9.28
N ALA A 99 17.09 -8.81 9.29
CA ALA A 99 16.91 -7.46 8.73
C ALA A 99 16.56 -7.50 7.23
N GLY A 100 16.95 -8.56 6.52
CA GLY A 100 16.58 -8.81 5.13
C GLY A 100 15.07 -8.87 4.89
N ARG A 101 14.27 -9.15 5.93
CA ARG A 101 12.79 -9.11 5.86
C ARG A 101 12.28 -7.76 5.37
N HIS A 102 12.95 -6.67 5.71
CA HIS A 102 12.54 -5.33 5.32
C HIS A 102 12.65 -5.12 3.80
N ALA A 103 13.77 -5.57 3.20
CA ALA A 103 13.99 -5.50 1.76
C ALA A 103 13.12 -6.51 0.99
N ARG A 104 12.86 -7.69 1.58
CA ARG A 104 11.94 -8.70 1.06
C ARG A 104 10.50 -8.19 0.98
N ASP A 105 10.00 -7.65 2.09
CA ASP A 105 8.62 -7.20 2.20
C ASP A 105 8.40 -5.95 1.33
N TRP A 106 9.39 -5.07 1.27
CA TRP A 106 9.39 -3.87 0.44
C TRP A 106 10.75 -3.58 -0.23
N SER A 107 10.83 -3.87 -1.53
CA SER A 107 12.04 -3.65 -2.34
C SER A 107 12.32 -2.18 -2.70
N GLY A 108 11.43 -1.26 -2.32
CA GLY A 108 11.58 0.16 -2.66
C GLY A 108 12.59 0.92 -1.80
N ILE A 109 13.06 0.31 -0.70
CA ILE A 109 14.13 0.84 0.15
C ILE A 109 15.12 -0.33 0.37
N PRO A 110 16.23 -0.38 -0.38
CA PRO A 110 17.23 -1.44 -0.20
C PRO A 110 17.91 -1.31 1.17
N VAL A 111 18.29 -2.46 1.73
CA VAL A 111 19.10 -2.58 2.94
C VAL A 111 20.40 -3.26 2.56
N ALA A 112 21.53 -2.61 2.84
CA ALA A 112 22.86 -3.11 2.54
C ALA A 112 23.66 -3.32 3.84
N VAL A 113 24.63 -4.23 3.78
CA VAL A 113 25.59 -4.50 4.85
C VAL A 113 27.00 -4.33 4.29
N ALA A 114 27.81 -3.53 4.96
CA ALA A 114 29.23 -3.39 4.70
C ALA A 114 30.01 -4.19 5.76
N CYS A 115 30.55 -5.35 5.35
CA CYS A 115 31.25 -6.28 6.22
C CYS A 115 32.48 -6.83 5.50
N SER A 116 33.66 -6.73 6.11
CA SER A 116 34.89 -7.29 5.53
C SER A 116 35.17 -8.74 5.96
N ASP A 117 34.39 -9.27 6.91
CA ASP A 117 34.48 -10.67 7.34
C ASP A 117 33.76 -11.59 6.33
N PRO A 118 34.48 -12.48 5.61
CA PRO A 118 33.89 -13.32 4.58
C PRO A 118 32.94 -14.38 5.13
N GLU A 119 33.18 -14.89 6.35
CA GLU A 119 32.31 -15.91 6.95
C GLU A 119 30.93 -15.32 7.28
N VAL A 120 30.90 -14.08 7.78
CA VAL A 120 29.65 -13.34 8.00
C VAL A 120 28.95 -13.05 6.67
N CYS A 121 29.69 -12.62 5.64
CA CYS A 121 29.10 -12.36 4.32
C CYS A 121 28.44 -13.61 3.73
N GLU A 122 29.16 -14.73 3.71
CA GLU A 122 28.68 -16.01 3.18
C GLU A 122 27.47 -16.51 3.96
N ALA A 123 27.48 -16.41 5.30
CA ALA A 123 26.36 -16.79 6.14
C ALA A 123 25.10 -15.93 5.91
N LEU A 124 25.26 -14.61 5.68
CA LEU A 124 24.14 -13.73 5.33
C LEU A 124 23.55 -14.07 3.96
N GLU A 125 24.39 -14.38 2.98
CA GLU A 125 23.95 -14.77 1.63
C GLU A 125 23.29 -16.16 1.61
N ALA A 126 23.74 -17.08 2.46
CA ALA A 126 23.16 -18.42 2.60
C ALA A 126 21.81 -18.42 3.35
N ASP A 127 21.56 -17.44 4.21
CA ASP A 127 20.28 -17.31 4.91
C ASP A 127 19.15 -16.90 3.93
N PRO A 128 18.00 -17.60 3.90
CA PRO A 128 16.92 -17.30 2.95
C PRO A 128 16.33 -15.89 3.05
N VAL A 129 16.38 -15.28 4.24
CA VAL A 129 15.92 -13.90 4.46
C VAL A 129 17.09 -12.93 4.29
N GLY A 130 18.28 -13.30 4.75
CA GLY A 130 19.53 -12.55 4.58
C GLY A 130 19.91 -12.32 3.12
N ALA A 131 19.57 -13.25 2.22
CA ALA A 131 19.79 -13.14 0.77
C ALA A 131 19.09 -11.93 0.11
N HIS A 132 18.17 -11.26 0.81
CA HIS A 132 17.56 -10.00 0.37
C HIS A 132 18.37 -8.75 0.73
N LEU A 133 19.45 -8.89 1.51
CA LEU A 133 20.39 -7.83 1.83
C LEU A 133 21.41 -7.67 0.71
N ILE A 134 21.84 -6.43 0.47
CA ILE A 134 23.00 -6.16 -0.40
C ILE A 134 24.26 -6.29 0.46
N VAL A 135 24.94 -7.42 0.39
CA VAL A 135 26.19 -7.66 1.13
C VAL A 135 27.38 -7.14 0.32
N THR A 136 28.24 -6.35 0.96
CA THR A 136 29.44 -5.79 0.33
C THR A 136 30.60 -5.75 1.32
N THR A 137 31.82 -5.61 0.82
CA THR A 137 33.03 -5.62 1.64
C THR A 137 33.40 -4.27 2.27
N SER A 138 32.73 -3.18 1.87
CA SER A 138 33.04 -1.83 2.35
C SER A 138 31.84 -0.89 2.30
N LEU A 139 31.84 0.13 3.17
CA LEU A 139 30.81 1.16 3.22
C LEU A 139 30.62 1.87 1.86
N PHE A 140 31.72 2.16 1.16
CA PHE A 140 31.67 2.85 -0.13
C PHE A 140 30.89 2.01 -1.16
N THR A 141 31.23 0.72 -1.28
CA THR A 141 30.54 -0.19 -2.21
C THR A 141 29.06 -0.35 -1.85
N ALA A 142 28.73 -0.47 -0.57
CA ALA A 142 27.35 -0.54 -0.10
C ALA A 142 26.53 0.70 -0.50
N VAL A 143 27.07 1.90 -0.25
CA VAL A 143 26.41 3.16 -0.61
C VAL A 143 26.23 3.27 -2.13
N CYS A 144 27.25 2.92 -2.92
CA CYS A 144 27.15 2.91 -4.37
C CYS A 144 26.07 1.93 -4.87
N ALA A 145 26.00 0.73 -4.31
CA ALA A 145 24.99 -0.27 -4.66
C ALA A 145 23.57 0.22 -4.34
N VAL A 146 23.36 0.82 -3.17
CA VAL A 146 22.07 1.44 -2.79
C VAL A 146 21.68 2.55 -3.77
N LEU A 147 22.62 3.44 -4.11
CA LEU A 147 22.35 4.55 -5.03
C LEU A 147 22.06 4.10 -6.46
N ALA A 148 22.57 2.93 -6.87
CA ALA A 148 22.29 2.32 -8.17
C ALA A 148 20.85 1.79 -8.29
N VAL A 149 20.18 1.48 -7.17
CA VAL A 149 18.77 1.08 -7.16
C VAL A 149 17.89 2.29 -7.52
N PRO A 150 17.04 2.23 -8.56
CA PRO A 150 16.19 3.36 -8.96
C PRO A 150 15.33 3.89 -7.80
N SER A 151 15.06 5.20 -7.76
CA SER A 151 14.17 5.81 -6.78
C SER A 151 12.73 5.49 -7.07
N VAL A 152 12.01 5.10 -6.02
CA VAL A 152 10.58 4.87 -6.08
C VAL A 152 9.85 6.21 -6.00
N ALA A 153 8.84 6.38 -6.84
CA ALA A 153 7.91 7.51 -6.72
C ALA A 153 7.05 7.33 -5.47
N VAL A 154 7.00 8.38 -4.63
CA VAL A 154 6.22 8.42 -3.40
C VAL A 154 5.37 9.67 -3.43
N GLU A 155 4.07 9.51 -3.22
CA GLU A 155 3.14 10.62 -3.00
C GLU A 155 2.69 10.60 -1.54
N SER A 156 2.61 11.76 -0.89
CA SER A 156 2.20 11.90 0.50
C SER A 156 1.07 12.91 0.67
N LEU A 157 0.22 12.69 1.68
CA LEU A 157 -0.81 13.61 2.12
C LEU A 157 -0.76 13.75 3.65
N SER A 158 -0.61 14.98 4.11
CA SER A 158 -0.78 15.33 5.52
C SER A 158 -2.24 15.60 5.85
N LEU A 159 -2.73 15.01 6.93
CA LEU A 159 -4.10 15.11 7.41
C LEU A 159 -4.12 15.56 8.87
N ALA A 160 -5.02 16.49 9.18
CA ALA A 160 -5.37 16.79 10.56
C ALA A 160 -6.15 15.61 11.17
N PRO A 161 -6.09 15.42 12.51
CA PRO A 161 -6.86 14.41 13.24
C PRO A 161 -8.35 14.74 13.19
N HIS A 162 -9.03 14.30 12.12
CA HIS A 162 -10.42 14.62 11.85
C HIS A 162 -11.20 13.36 11.43
N PRO A 163 -12.49 13.21 11.78
CA PRO A 163 -13.30 12.05 11.40
C PRO A 163 -13.38 11.78 9.88
N THR A 164 -13.11 12.79 9.05
CA THR A 164 -13.07 12.66 7.59
C THR A 164 -11.73 12.14 7.06
N ALA A 165 -10.69 11.99 7.89
CA ALA A 165 -9.36 11.55 7.47
C ALA A 165 -9.38 10.22 6.70
N PRO A 166 -10.14 9.18 7.09
CA PRO A 166 -10.25 7.96 6.28
C PRO A 166 -10.83 8.21 4.89
N ARG A 167 -11.80 9.13 4.76
CA ARG A 167 -12.38 9.49 3.46
C ARG A 167 -11.37 10.22 2.59
N ALA A 168 -10.71 11.24 3.12
CA ALA A 168 -9.69 11.99 2.41
C ALA A 168 -8.52 11.08 1.96
N SER A 169 -8.14 10.12 2.80
CA SER A 169 -7.11 9.13 2.47
C SER A 169 -7.50 8.22 1.31
N ARG A 170 -8.76 7.76 1.27
CA ARG A 170 -9.27 6.97 0.13
C ARG A 170 -9.27 7.78 -1.16
N GLU A 171 -9.73 9.03 -1.12
CA GLU A 171 -9.78 9.91 -2.29
C GLU A 171 -8.36 10.18 -2.82
N PHE A 172 -7.41 10.46 -1.94
CA PHE A 172 -5.99 10.59 -2.27
C PHE A 172 -5.39 9.34 -2.91
N VAL A 173 -5.52 8.17 -2.26
CA VAL A 173 -5.02 6.90 -2.80
C VAL A 173 -5.65 6.59 -4.16
N THR A 174 -6.96 6.82 -4.30
CA THR A 174 -7.67 6.58 -5.57
C THR A 174 -7.09 7.44 -6.68
N ARG A 175 -6.92 8.74 -6.45
CA ARG A 175 -6.35 9.67 -7.43
C ARG A 175 -4.93 9.26 -7.82
N THR A 176 -4.05 9.04 -6.85
CA THR A 176 -2.66 8.63 -7.10
C THR A 176 -2.58 7.34 -7.92
N LEU A 177 -3.40 6.35 -7.60
CA LEU A 177 -3.42 5.09 -8.35
C LEU A 177 -3.99 5.23 -9.76
N LEU A 178 -4.96 6.13 -9.99
CA LEU A 178 -5.43 6.45 -11.34
C LEU A 178 -4.33 7.13 -12.16
N ASP A 179 -3.63 8.09 -11.58
CA ASP A 179 -2.51 8.80 -12.21
C ASP A 179 -1.38 7.82 -12.60
N TRP A 180 -1.13 6.81 -11.75
CA TRP A 180 -0.15 5.74 -12.02
C TRP A 180 -0.68 4.59 -12.89
N ARG A 181 -1.93 4.67 -13.35
CA ARG A 181 -2.64 3.66 -14.16
C ARG A 181 -2.76 2.29 -13.48
N LEU A 182 -2.92 2.27 -12.17
CA LEU A 182 -3.06 1.09 -11.31
C LEU A 182 -4.52 0.85 -10.90
N GLY A 183 -5.48 1.09 -11.79
CA GLY A 183 -6.91 1.07 -11.46
C GLY A 183 -7.44 -0.23 -10.81
N ARG A 184 -6.80 -1.38 -11.08
CA ARG A 184 -7.24 -2.68 -10.55
C ARG A 184 -7.03 -2.84 -9.05
N VAL A 185 -6.05 -2.17 -8.46
CA VAL A 185 -5.74 -2.32 -7.02
C VAL A 185 -6.56 -1.35 -6.14
N ILE A 186 -7.24 -0.37 -6.74
CA ILE A 186 -7.98 0.69 -6.03
C ILE A 186 -8.98 0.13 -4.99
N PRO A 187 -9.85 -0.86 -5.29
CA PRO A 187 -10.80 -1.36 -4.31
C PRO A 187 -10.13 -1.94 -3.06
N PHE A 188 -8.97 -2.59 -3.23
CA PHE A 188 -8.22 -3.19 -2.13
C PHE A 188 -7.42 -2.13 -1.37
N ALA A 189 -6.72 -1.24 -2.09
CA ALA A 189 -5.89 -0.19 -1.51
C ALA A 189 -6.72 0.80 -0.68
N THR A 190 -7.92 1.16 -1.14
CA THR A 190 -8.84 2.07 -0.42
C THR A 190 -9.41 1.44 0.85
N LEU A 191 -9.67 0.13 0.85
CA LEU A 191 -10.05 -0.60 2.06
C LEU A 191 -8.88 -0.63 3.05
N VAL A 192 -7.69 -1.06 2.60
CA VAL A 192 -6.50 -1.15 3.46
C VAL A 192 -6.13 0.21 4.05
N VAL A 193 -6.03 1.28 3.26
CA VAL A 193 -5.68 2.61 3.79
C VAL A 193 -6.70 3.10 4.81
N SER A 194 -7.98 2.76 4.67
CA SER A 194 -9.01 3.14 5.65
C SER A 194 -8.77 2.48 6.99
N GLU A 195 -8.43 1.19 6.98
CA GLU A 195 -8.11 0.43 8.20
C GLU A 195 -6.81 0.90 8.85
N LEU A 196 -5.78 1.21 8.05
CA LEU A 196 -4.52 1.78 8.53
C LEU A 196 -4.77 3.15 9.21
N VAL A 197 -5.46 4.07 8.53
CA VAL A 197 -5.76 5.39 9.08
C VAL A 197 -6.65 5.30 10.32
N ALA A 198 -7.66 4.43 10.32
CA ALA A 198 -8.50 4.21 11.49
C ALA A 198 -7.75 3.56 12.67
N SER A 199 -6.63 2.85 12.42
CA SER A 199 -5.75 2.37 13.49
C SER A 199 -4.93 3.50 14.11
N SER A 200 -4.53 4.50 13.32
CA SER A 200 -3.74 5.65 13.80
C SER A 200 -4.59 6.78 14.38
N SER A 201 -5.76 7.07 13.80
CA SER A 201 -6.57 8.26 14.11
C SER A 201 -7.34 8.20 15.43
N VAL A 202 -7.45 7.02 16.04
CA VAL A 202 -8.26 6.83 17.26
C VAL A 202 -7.52 7.25 18.53
N THR A 203 -6.20 7.46 18.46
CA THR A 203 -5.41 7.55 19.70
C THR A 203 -4.78 8.90 20.00
N THR A 204 -4.48 9.77 19.03
CA THR A 204 -3.38 10.71 19.31
C THR A 204 -3.62 12.19 19.00
N GLY A 205 -4.74 12.63 18.39
CA GLY A 205 -4.98 14.08 18.19
C GLY A 205 -3.85 14.83 17.48
N THR A 206 -2.99 14.10 16.77
CA THR A 206 -1.77 14.52 16.10
C THR A 206 -1.98 14.45 14.60
N GLN A 207 -1.15 15.21 13.87
CA GLN A 207 -1.15 15.17 12.41
C GLN A 207 -0.73 13.77 11.93
N ILE A 208 -1.41 13.28 10.90
CA ILE A 208 -1.17 11.99 10.29
C ILE A 208 -0.63 12.20 8.88
N GLU A 209 0.41 11.49 8.48
CA GLU A 209 0.89 11.48 7.09
C GLU A 209 0.56 10.14 6.43
N VAL A 210 -0.18 10.19 5.32
CA VAL A 210 -0.48 9.03 4.48
C VAL A 210 0.43 9.06 3.27
N SER A 211 1.17 7.98 3.01
CA SER A 211 2.06 7.86 1.85
C SER A 211 1.72 6.65 1.01
N VAL A 212 1.89 6.80 -0.30
CA VAL A 212 1.68 5.78 -1.33
C VAL A 212 2.96 5.68 -2.14
N ALA A 213 3.52 4.47 -2.26
CA ALA A 213 4.72 4.20 -3.04
C ALA A 213 4.51 2.97 -3.92
N TRP A 214 5.01 2.98 -5.15
CA TRP A 214 4.86 1.83 -6.07
C TRP A 214 6.18 1.44 -6.71
N ASN A 215 6.60 0.19 -6.49
CA ASN A 215 7.88 -0.34 -6.98
C ASN A 215 7.73 -1.76 -7.50
N LEU A 216 8.20 -2.02 -8.73
CA LEU A 216 8.28 -3.36 -9.32
C LEU A 216 7.00 -4.21 -9.18
N GLY A 217 5.83 -3.58 -9.30
CA GLY A 217 4.54 -4.27 -9.17
C GLY A 217 4.04 -4.45 -7.74
N ALA A 218 4.69 -3.88 -6.73
CA ALA A 218 4.22 -3.82 -5.35
C ALA A 218 3.82 -2.38 -4.97
N LEU A 219 2.69 -2.24 -4.27
CA LEU A 219 2.18 -0.97 -3.75
C LEU A 219 2.34 -0.94 -2.22
N ARG A 220 3.10 0.01 -1.68
CA ARG A 220 3.18 0.25 -0.25
C ARG A 220 2.29 1.43 0.15
N LEU A 221 1.43 1.19 1.12
CA LEU A 221 0.64 2.19 1.83
C LEU A 221 1.24 2.34 3.22
N SER A 222 1.53 3.56 3.64
CA SER A 222 2.02 3.82 5.01
C SER A 222 1.28 4.98 5.63
N VAL A 223 1.06 4.89 6.94
CA VAL A 223 0.41 5.91 7.76
C VAL A 223 1.33 6.20 8.93
N ARG A 224 1.92 7.39 8.96
CA ARG A 224 2.73 7.89 10.07
C ARG A 224 1.84 8.67 11.02
N ASP A 225 1.84 8.25 12.28
CA ASP A 225 1.30 9.03 13.39
C ASP A 225 2.48 9.65 14.15
N HIS A 226 2.54 10.97 14.18
CA HIS A 226 3.55 11.68 14.96
C HIS A 226 3.17 11.59 16.44
N GLY A 227 4.03 11.00 17.27
CA GLY A 227 3.78 10.91 18.71
C GLY A 227 3.88 12.28 19.40
N PRO A 228 3.28 12.46 20.60
CA PRO A 228 3.61 13.59 21.44
C PRO A 228 5.07 13.42 21.87
N GLY A 229 5.95 14.28 21.33
CA GLY A 229 7.40 14.10 21.36
C GLY A 229 7.98 13.56 22.69
N LEU A 230 8.92 12.63 22.55
CA LEU A 230 9.94 12.18 23.51
C LEU A 230 9.53 11.69 24.92
N LEU A 231 8.26 11.63 25.33
CA LEU A 231 7.91 11.17 26.70
C LEU A 231 6.92 10.00 26.79
N SER A 232 6.44 9.46 25.67
CA SER A 232 5.57 8.28 25.72
C SER A 232 6.33 7.04 25.25
N ARG A 233 6.50 6.08 26.16
CA ARG A 233 6.94 4.70 25.87
C ARG A 233 6.21 4.19 24.62
N PRO A 234 6.86 3.44 23.69
CA PRO A 234 6.19 2.88 22.54
C PRO A 234 4.96 2.12 23.01
N SER A 235 3.77 2.61 22.70
CA SER A 235 2.55 1.90 23.06
C SER A 235 2.36 0.81 22.01
N PRO A 236 2.51 -0.48 22.35
CA PRO A 236 2.31 -1.57 21.40
C PRO A 236 0.82 -1.74 21.03
N ALA A 237 -0.07 -0.92 21.60
CA ALA A 237 -1.53 -1.09 21.59
C ALA A 237 -2.25 -0.53 20.34
N LEU A 238 -1.53 0.13 19.41
CA LEU A 238 -2.11 0.60 18.15
C LEU A 238 -1.91 -0.35 16.97
N SER A 239 -1.45 -1.56 17.27
CA SER A 239 -1.45 -2.66 16.31
C SER A 239 -2.87 -2.86 15.77
N LEU A 240 -3.00 -3.20 14.49
CA LEU A 240 -4.29 -3.57 13.91
C LEU A 240 -4.91 -4.66 14.80
N HIS A 241 -6.06 -4.39 15.43
CA HIS A 241 -6.73 -5.36 16.32
C HIS A 241 -7.99 -5.95 15.68
N GLY A 242 -8.29 -7.20 16.01
CA GLY A 242 -9.52 -7.90 15.64
C GLY A 242 -9.77 -7.94 14.12
N ARG A 243 -10.98 -7.54 13.71
CA ARG A 243 -11.43 -7.55 12.31
C ARG A 243 -10.52 -6.75 11.38
N ARG A 244 -9.96 -5.63 11.84
CA ARG A 244 -9.15 -4.74 10.99
C ARG A 244 -7.85 -5.43 10.55
N ARG A 245 -7.20 -6.15 11.48
CA ARG A 245 -6.03 -6.97 11.16
C ARG A 245 -6.35 -8.05 10.16
N ALA A 246 -7.51 -8.70 10.29
CA ALA A 246 -7.93 -9.74 9.36
C ALA A 246 -8.11 -9.19 7.93
N VAL A 247 -8.67 -7.99 7.78
CA VAL A 247 -8.80 -7.32 6.47
C VAL A 247 -7.43 -7.00 5.88
N VAL A 248 -6.56 -6.32 6.64
CA VAL A 248 -5.22 -5.96 6.15
C VAL A 248 -4.40 -7.20 5.83
N SER A 249 -4.40 -8.20 6.72
CA SER A 249 -3.68 -9.47 6.52
C SER A 249 -4.21 -10.28 5.34
N GLY A 250 -5.50 -10.22 5.03
CA GLY A 250 -6.08 -10.96 3.91
C GLY A 250 -5.82 -10.31 2.55
N LEU A 251 -5.55 -9.01 2.51
CA LEU A 251 -5.36 -8.23 1.28
C LEU A 251 -3.92 -7.83 1.00
N SER A 252 -3.03 -7.96 1.98
CA SER A 252 -1.64 -7.49 1.90
C SER A 252 -0.68 -8.68 1.85
N ARG A 253 0.34 -8.58 1.00
CA ARG A 253 1.48 -9.52 0.99
C ARG A 253 2.28 -9.45 2.28
N ALA A 254 2.49 -8.23 2.78
CA ALA A 254 3.20 -7.94 4.02
C ALA A 254 2.60 -6.72 4.69
N PHE A 255 2.66 -6.64 6.00
CA PHE A 255 2.22 -5.50 6.78
C PHE A 255 2.97 -5.45 8.11
N GLY A 256 3.05 -4.28 8.72
CA GLY A 256 3.77 -4.13 9.98
C GLY A 256 3.67 -2.73 10.56
N VAL A 257 4.44 -2.52 11.62
CA VAL A 257 4.59 -1.25 12.31
C VAL A 257 6.09 -0.99 12.45
N LEU A 258 6.53 0.22 12.12
CA LEU A 258 7.87 0.71 12.40
C LEU A 258 7.80 1.79 13.47
N PRO A 259 8.69 1.79 14.47
CA PRO A 259 8.87 2.94 15.35
C PRO A 259 9.44 4.13 14.56
N ALA A 260 9.14 5.34 15.00
CA ALA A 260 9.71 6.57 14.46
C ALA A 260 10.57 7.30 15.50
N ASP A 261 11.53 8.09 15.02
CA ASP A 261 12.51 8.84 15.82
C ASP A 261 11.87 9.95 16.67
N ASP A 262 10.76 10.52 16.21
CA ASP A 262 9.91 11.48 16.93
C ASP A 262 9.07 10.85 18.06
N GLY A 263 9.19 9.53 18.27
CA GLY A 263 8.37 8.77 19.21
C GLY A 263 7.01 8.35 18.64
N GLY A 264 6.76 8.64 17.37
CA GLY A 264 5.61 8.18 16.62
C GLY A 264 5.74 6.74 16.12
N THR A 265 4.80 6.35 15.27
CA THR A 265 4.81 5.04 14.61
C THR A 265 4.37 5.16 13.16
N VAL A 266 4.87 4.24 12.33
CA VAL A 266 4.46 4.09 10.94
C VAL A 266 3.83 2.72 10.77
N VAL A 267 2.51 2.67 10.60
CA VAL A 267 1.80 1.45 10.23
C VAL A 267 1.80 1.36 8.71
N TRP A 268 2.16 0.19 8.16
CA TRP A 268 2.29 0.01 6.71
C TRP A 268 1.73 -1.33 6.24
N ALA A 269 1.38 -1.36 4.96
CA ALA A 269 0.94 -2.56 4.25
C ALA A 269 1.45 -2.53 2.80
N VAL A 270 1.77 -3.71 2.27
CA VAL A 270 2.22 -3.91 0.89
C VAL A 270 1.22 -4.79 0.15
N LEU A 271 0.68 -4.29 -0.95
CA LEU A 271 -0.26 -4.99 -1.83
C LEU A 271 0.43 -5.36 -3.15
N GLU A 272 -0.04 -6.43 -3.77
CA GLU A 272 0.31 -6.75 -5.16
C GLU A 272 -0.41 -5.78 -6.12
N ALA A 273 0.35 -5.10 -6.96
CA ALA A 273 -0.11 -4.10 -7.91
C ALA A 273 0.69 -4.17 -9.23
N PRO A 274 0.69 -5.32 -9.93
CA PRO A 274 1.38 -5.44 -11.21
C PRO A 274 0.76 -4.48 -12.22
N ARG A 275 1.60 -3.74 -12.95
CA ARG A 275 1.11 -2.95 -14.08
C ARG A 275 0.54 -3.92 -15.12
N PRO A 276 -0.70 -3.71 -15.59
CA PRO A 276 -1.19 -4.47 -16.73
C PRO A 276 -0.23 -4.26 -17.90
N LEU A 277 0.35 -5.34 -18.41
CA LEU A 277 1.04 -5.27 -19.69
C LEU A 277 0.03 -4.75 -20.73
N PRO A 278 0.44 -3.88 -21.67
CA PRO A 278 -0.40 -3.56 -22.80
C PRO A 278 -0.78 -4.88 -23.44
N SER A 279 -2.07 -5.20 -23.46
CA SER A 279 -2.52 -6.38 -24.17
C SER A 279 -2.16 -6.16 -25.62
N VAL A 280 -1.16 -6.91 -26.11
CA VAL A 280 -0.97 -7.08 -27.55
C VAL A 280 -2.23 -7.83 -27.99
N ARG A 281 -3.27 -7.07 -28.33
CA ARG A 281 -4.37 -7.57 -29.15
C ARG A 281 -3.66 -8.08 -30.39
N ARG A 282 -3.42 -9.39 -30.46
CA ARG A 282 -3.33 -10.07 -31.76
C ARG A 282 -4.65 -9.73 -32.42
N ILE A 283 -4.58 -8.73 -33.30
CA ILE A 283 -5.58 -8.53 -34.32
C ILE A 283 -5.61 -9.89 -35.02
N ARG A 284 -6.60 -10.72 -34.66
CA ARG A 284 -7.03 -11.78 -35.56
C ARG A 284 -7.58 -11.01 -36.75
N SER A 285 -6.70 -10.66 -37.69
CA SER A 285 -7.10 -10.27 -39.02
C SER A 285 -7.89 -11.45 -39.53
N GLY A 286 -9.22 -11.33 -39.50
CA GLY A 286 -10.11 -12.27 -40.14
C GLY A 286 -9.70 -12.30 -41.60
N ARG A 287 -9.04 -13.37 -42.02
CA ARG A 287 -8.95 -13.72 -43.44
C ARG A 287 -10.28 -14.37 -43.77
N ALA A 288 -11.25 -13.54 -44.16
CA ALA A 288 -12.36 -14.00 -44.97
C ALA A 288 -11.78 -14.43 -46.34
N PRO A 289 -12.08 -15.63 -46.85
CA PRO A 289 -11.88 -15.90 -48.27
C PRO A 289 -13.08 -15.32 -49.03
N GLU A 290 -12.81 -14.33 -49.90
CA GLU A 290 -13.78 -13.90 -50.91
C GLU A 290 -13.77 -14.87 -52.11
N ARG A 291 -14.98 -15.38 -52.40
CA ARG A 291 -15.65 -15.56 -53.71
C ARG A 291 -15.03 -16.43 -54.82
N GLN A 292 -15.76 -17.50 -55.15
CA GLN A 292 -16.14 -17.98 -56.50
C GLN A 292 -17.13 -19.15 -56.26
N ASP A 293 -18.32 -19.35 -56.86
CA ASP A 293 -18.92 -18.97 -58.14
C ASP A 293 -20.46 -18.93 -58.01
N SER A 294 -21.14 -18.20 -58.90
CA SER A 294 -22.60 -18.23 -59.06
C SER A 294 -23.06 -19.35 -60.01
N PRO A 295 -24.31 -19.83 -59.87
CA PRO A 295 -25.18 -19.93 -61.05
C PRO A 295 -26.56 -19.29 -60.79
N VAL A 296 -26.97 -18.34 -61.64
CA VAL A 296 -27.96 -18.48 -62.73
C VAL A 296 -29.37 -18.83 -62.24
N PHE A 297 -30.26 -17.85 -62.38
CA PHE A 297 -31.70 -17.93 -62.17
C PHE A 297 -32.37 -18.21 -63.52
N THR A 298 -33.23 -19.22 -63.61
CA THR A 298 -34.13 -19.44 -64.75
C THR A 298 -35.56 -19.52 -64.26
N ASP A 299 -36.40 -18.65 -64.83
CA ASP A 299 -37.86 -18.64 -64.71
C ASP A 299 -38.51 -19.89 -65.32
N GLY A 300 -39.70 -20.26 -64.83
CA GLY A 300 -40.59 -21.18 -65.54
C GLY A 300 -41.73 -21.80 -64.74
N HIS A 301 -42.89 -21.13 -64.75
CA HIS A 301 -44.27 -21.65 -64.81
C HIS A 301 -44.71 -22.95 -64.07
N GLY A 302 -45.83 -22.82 -63.33
CA GLY A 302 -47.05 -23.55 -63.74
C GLY A 302 -47.67 -24.59 -62.77
N LEU A 303 -48.79 -24.18 -62.16
CA LEU A 303 -50.06 -24.93 -61.98
C LEU A 303 -50.19 -26.14 -61.03
N ALA A 304 -51.41 -26.18 -60.45
CA ALA A 304 -52.12 -27.32 -59.83
C ALA A 304 -51.53 -27.85 -58.51
N GLU A 305 -52.26 -28.21 -57.46
CA GLU A 305 -53.66 -28.52 -57.21
C GLU A 305 -53.86 -28.58 -55.67
N ARG A 306 -55.06 -28.26 -55.17
CA ARG A 306 -55.52 -28.57 -53.78
C ARG A 306 -55.87 -30.09 -53.69
N PRO A 307 -56.31 -30.72 -52.56
CA PRO A 307 -56.75 -30.19 -51.25
C PRO A 307 -56.42 -31.07 -49.98
N PHE A 308 -56.92 -30.58 -48.82
CA PHE A 308 -57.61 -31.33 -47.75
C PHE A 308 -56.85 -31.97 -46.55
N CYS A 309 -57.19 -31.42 -45.35
CA CYS A 309 -57.43 -32.05 -44.02
C CYS A 309 -56.29 -32.79 -43.29
N ALA A 310 -56.15 -32.79 -41.96
CA ALA A 310 -56.87 -32.24 -40.81
C ALA A 310 -55.99 -32.40 -39.53
N GLY A 311 -56.35 -31.73 -38.43
CA GLY A 311 -55.91 -32.03 -37.04
C GLY A 311 -55.24 -30.85 -36.33
N SER A 312 -55.97 -30.01 -35.57
CA SER A 312 -56.23 -30.12 -34.11
C SER A 312 -54.96 -29.85 -33.26
N ALA A 313 -54.86 -28.98 -32.24
CA ALA A 313 -55.85 -28.29 -31.42
C ALA A 313 -55.25 -27.03 -30.72
N ARG A 314 -56.10 -26.00 -30.65
CA ARG A 314 -56.37 -24.98 -29.60
C ARG A 314 -55.37 -24.62 -28.48
N VAL A 315 -55.15 -23.30 -28.41
CA VAL A 315 -54.94 -22.42 -27.25
C VAL A 315 -56.19 -22.39 -26.33
N PRO A 316 -56.07 -22.04 -25.04
CA PRO A 316 -56.83 -20.87 -24.56
C PRO A 316 -56.05 -19.92 -23.61
N LYS A 317 -56.62 -18.72 -23.49
CA LYS A 317 -56.17 -17.49 -22.81
C LYS A 317 -57.21 -17.10 -21.74
N ALA A 318 -56.80 -16.31 -20.74
CA ALA A 318 -57.59 -15.36 -19.91
C ALA A 318 -58.58 -15.95 -18.87
N ASP A 319 -58.91 -15.38 -17.70
CA ASP A 319 -58.57 -14.15 -16.90
C ASP A 319 -59.21 -14.40 -15.46
N PRO A 320 -59.63 -13.43 -14.58
CA PRO A 320 -58.82 -12.66 -13.60
C PRO A 320 -59.48 -12.45 -12.16
N VAL A 321 -58.84 -11.63 -11.29
CA VAL A 321 -59.38 -10.81 -10.12
C VAL A 321 -59.80 -11.58 -8.83
N PRO A 322 -59.74 -11.06 -7.55
CA PRO A 322 -59.89 -9.67 -7.10
C PRO A 322 -58.92 -9.05 -6.07
N SER A 323 -59.02 -7.72 -6.01
CA SER A 323 -58.62 -6.80 -4.93
C SER A 323 -59.78 -6.59 -3.94
N LEU A 324 -59.47 -6.32 -2.66
CA LEU A 324 -60.38 -5.65 -1.72
C LEU A 324 -59.61 -4.64 -0.86
N GLN A 325 -60.23 -3.48 -0.69
CA GLN A 325 -59.80 -2.25 -0.01
C GLN A 325 -60.12 -2.24 1.50
N GLY A 326 -59.55 -1.24 2.20
CA GLY A 326 -60.15 -0.54 3.35
C GLY A 326 -59.44 -0.85 4.68
N GLY A 327 -58.69 0.07 5.29
CA GLY A 327 -59.17 1.13 6.21
C GLY A 327 -59.16 0.58 7.65
N ASP A 328 -58.76 1.23 8.74
CA ASP A 328 -58.60 2.64 9.05
C ASP A 328 -57.86 2.78 10.42
N HIS A 329 -57.44 4.01 10.74
CA HIS A 329 -56.93 4.60 11.99
C HIS A 329 -56.96 3.82 13.35
N THR A 330 -55.95 4.08 14.23
CA THR A 330 -56.07 4.93 15.46
C THR A 330 -54.80 4.86 16.35
N PHE A 331 -54.39 6.04 16.85
CA PHE A 331 -53.35 6.35 17.85
C PHE A 331 -53.80 6.02 19.30
N VAL A 332 -52.98 6.37 20.31
CA VAL A 332 -53.19 6.34 21.79
C VAL A 332 -52.66 5.04 22.41
N LEU A 333 -51.69 4.99 23.34
CA LEU A 333 -51.20 5.92 24.37
C LEU A 333 -49.69 5.68 24.58
#